data_AF-A0A803JXR5-F1
#
_entry.id   AF-A0A803JXR5-F1
#
_cell.length_a   1.000
_cell.length_b   1.000
_cell.length_c   1.000
_cell.angle_alpha   90.00
_cell.angle_beta   90.00
_cell.angle_gamma   90.00
#
_symmetry.space_group_name_H-M   'P 1'
#
loop_
_entity.id
_entity.type
_entity.pdbx_description
1 polymer ?
#
loop_
_entity_poly.entity_id
_entity_poly.type
_entity_poly.pdbx_seq_one_letter_code
_entity_poly.pdbx_strand_id
1 'polypeptide(L)'
;MRSRVNFFVKVLLFTLLRKHAKTEEETLARRYLRPGIFFSEEHQPGVKAMQNYFMNKIRHEAAQRNVDTEISLLRTYYQGTQKETGGEQVQRHQKNLEFCSLSPAYVSLVDDSWTFGRCSASQEYVSLCIKSHPSCCVLDSGIPVSWVLCDHYGAMRMLYTVPQERRKGLGSKVCSVLSEIMTKQNRPIYCHVEEENIPSQLMFKDLGLQETESKLLWVRSKSEHNLTGSL
;
A
#
# COMPACT_ATOMS: atom_id res chain seq x y z
N MET A 1 -30.12 -13.03 3.87
CA MET A 1 -29.05 -13.67 3.08
C MET A 1 -27.80 -12.80 3.19
N ARG A 2 -26.78 -13.23 3.94
CA ARG A 2 -25.60 -12.40 4.27
C ARG A 2 -24.49 -12.66 3.24
N SER A 3 -24.20 -11.64 2.44
CA SER A 3 -23.08 -11.56 1.50
C SER A 3 -21.77 -11.50 2.27
N ARG A 4 -20.98 -12.59 2.23
CA ARG A 4 -19.62 -12.66 2.77
C ARG A 4 -18.65 -12.23 1.66
N VAL A 5 -18.33 -10.94 1.63
CA VAL A 5 -17.27 -10.39 0.77
C VAL A 5 -15.96 -10.37 1.56
N ASN A 6 -14.93 -10.87 0.88
CA ASN A 6 -13.58 -11.16 1.33
C ASN A 6 -12.86 -9.99 2.01
N PHE A 7 -12.71 -10.11 3.33
CA PHE A 7 -11.89 -9.25 4.20
C PHE A 7 -10.62 -10.00 4.67
N PHE A 8 -9.97 -10.73 3.76
CA PHE A 8 -9.38 -12.03 4.10
C PHE A 8 -7.85 -12.10 4.28
N VAL A 9 -7.09 -11.01 4.50
CA VAL A 9 -5.64 -11.17 4.73
C VAL A 9 -5.08 -10.44 5.95
N LYS A 10 -5.44 -9.19 6.26
CA LYS A 10 -4.94 -8.55 7.52
C LYS A 10 -5.77 -8.87 8.76
N VAL A 11 -7.07 -9.05 8.62
CA VAL A 11 -7.94 -9.40 9.76
C VAL A 11 -7.90 -10.89 10.07
N LEU A 12 -7.42 -11.72 9.15
CA LEU A 12 -7.09 -13.11 9.46
C LEU A 12 -5.99 -13.18 10.53
N LEU A 13 -4.98 -12.30 10.49
CA LEU A 13 -3.93 -12.24 11.51
C LEU A 13 -4.50 -11.85 12.88
N PHE A 14 -5.30 -10.78 12.98
CA PHE A 14 -5.87 -10.35 14.27
C PHE A 14 -7.02 -11.25 14.78
N THR A 15 -7.75 -11.93 13.90
CA THR A 15 -8.91 -12.76 14.28
C THR A 15 -8.55 -14.22 14.51
N LEU A 16 -7.56 -14.79 13.81
CA LEU A 16 -6.98 -16.10 14.15
C LEU A 16 -6.34 -16.05 15.54
N LEU A 17 -5.60 -14.98 15.83
CA LEU A 17 -5.05 -14.70 17.16
C LEU A 17 -6.12 -14.54 18.25
N ARG A 18 -7.37 -14.22 17.91
CA ARG A 18 -8.47 -14.08 18.89
C ARG A 18 -9.35 -15.32 19.03
N LYS A 19 -9.49 -16.16 17.99
CA LYS A 19 -10.44 -17.28 17.99
C LYS A 19 -9.82 -18.66 18.18
N HIS A 20 -8.51 -18.84 17.94
CA HIS A 20 -7.84 -20.15 18.09
C HIS A 20 -6.55 -20.14 18.91
N ALA A 21 -6.05 -18.97 19.33
CA ALA A 21 -4.84 -18.89 20.16
C ALA A 21 -5.15 -19.20 21.63
N LYS A 22 -5.32 -20.48 21.96
CA LYS A 22 -5.05 -20.92 23.32
C LYS A 22 -3.55 -21.17 23.42
N THR A 23 -2.90 -20.31 24.21
CA THR A 23 -1.68 -20.54 25.00
C THR A 23 -0.27 -20.25 24.44
N GLU A 24 -0.02 -20.11 23.13
CA GLU A 24 1.35 -19.77 22.65
C GLU A 24 1.43 -18.52 21.75
N GLU A 25 0.51 -18.38 20.80
CA GLU A 25 0.42 -17.24 19.89
C GLU A 25 0.12 -15.91 20.63
N GLU A 26 -0.71 -15.92 21.68
CA GLU A 26 -0.96 -14.75 22.55
C GLU A 26 0.28 -14.34 23.35
N THR A 27 1.07 -15.32 23.81
CA THR A 27 2.25 -15.06 24.63
C THR A 27 3.35 -14.40 23.81
N LEU A 28 3.56 -14.85 22.57
CA LEU A 28 4.43 -14.17 21.62
C LEU A 28 3.89 -12.77 21.30
N ALA A 29 2.63 -12.65 20.86
CA ALA A 29 2.06 -11.36 20.47
C ALA A 29 2.09 -10.33 21.62
N ARG A 30 1.76 -10.71 22.86
CA ARG A 30 1.82 -9.83 24.05
C ARG A 30 3.25 -9.47 24.46
N ARG A 31 4.24 -10.31 24.16
CA ARG A 31 5.66 -10.01 24.43
C ARG A 31 6.23 -8.98 23.46
N TYR A 32 5.74 -8.93 22.21
CA TYR A 32 6.22 -8.02 21.17
C TYR A 32 5.38 -6.73 21.01
N LEU A 33 4.16 -6.66 21.55
CA LEU A 33 3.21 -5.55 21.35
C LEU A 33 2.94 -4.69 22.60
N ARG A 34 3.81 -4.68 23.61
CA ARG A 34 3.67 -3.73 24.74
C ARG A 34 3.87 -2.29 24.23
N PRO A 35 2.89 -1.39 24.41
CA PRO A 35 3.08 0.03 24.11
C PRO A 35 4.14 0.60 25.06
N GLY A 36 5.25 1.12 24.52
CA GLY A 36 6.25 1.85 25.30
C GLY A 36 7.64 1.20 25.45
N ILE A 37 7.95 0.12 24.74
CA ILE A 37 9.34 -0.35 24.65
C ILE A 37 9.78 -0.38 23.17
N PHE A 38 10.54 0.63 22.76
CA PHE A 38 11.35 0.58 21.55
C PHE A 38 12.61 -0.21 21.89
N PHE A 39 12.73 -1.43 21.37
CA PHE A 39 13.97 -2.20 21.46
C PHE A 39 14.82 -1.91 20.24
N SER A 40 16.07 -1.48 20.45
CA SER A 40 17.07 -1.30 19.40
C SER A 40 17.39 -2.63 18.70
N GLU A 41 17.62 -2.55 17.39
CA GLU A 41 17.43 -3.63 16.41
C GLU A 41 18.62 -4.58 16.21
N GLU A 42 19.66 -4.53 17.06
CA GLU A 42 20.86 -5.33 16.77
C GLU A 42 20.65 -6.86 16.90
N HIS A 43 19.58 -7.37 17.51
CA HIS A 43 19.35 -8.81 17.65
C HIS A 43 17.85 -9.22 17.73
N GLN A 44 17.11 -9.29 16.61
CA GLN A 44 15.72 -9.84 16.61
C GLN A 44 15.47 -11.04 15.68
N PRO A 45 15.87 -12.27 16.06
CA PRO A 45 15.44 -13.52 15.41
C PRO A 45 13.91 -13.76 15.42
N GLY A 46 13.18 -13.17 16.38
CA GLY A 46 11.77 -13.48 16.66
C GLY A 46 10.76 -12.91 15.67
N VAL A 47 10.93 -11.67 15.18
CA VAL A 47 10.00 -11.06 14.21
C VAL A 47 10.12 -11.75 12.85
N LYS A 48 11.35 -12.02 12.41
CA LYS A 48 11.60 -12.77 11.17
C LYS A 48 11.12 -14.21 11.26
N ALA A 49 11.32 -14.87 12.40
CA ALA A 49 10.77 -16.20 12.66
C ALA A 49 9.24 -16.21 12.66
N MET A 50 8.60 -15.19 13.25
CA MET A 50 7.15 -15.03 13.27
C MET A 50 6.58 -14.78 11.87
N GLN A 51 7.20 -13.91 11.08
CA GLN A 51 6.84 -13.69 9.68
C GLN A 51 6.95 -15.00 8.88
N ASN A 52 8.06 -15.73 9.02
CA ASN A 52 8.25 -17.03 8.37
C ASN A 52 7.23 -18.08 8.82
N TYR A 53 6.86 -18.09 10.10
CA TYR A 53 5.81 -18.96 10.63
C TYR A 53 4.45 -18.66 9.99
N PHE A 54 4.02 -17.40 9.97
CA PHE A 54 2.77 -17.01 9.34
C PHE A 54 2.76 -17.32 7.85
N MET A 55 3.88 -17.07 7.17
CA MET A 55 4.06 -17.41 5.77
C MET A 55 3.84 -18.89 5.48
N ASN A 56 4.51 -19.75 6.26
CA ASN A 56 4.39 -21.19 6.10
C ASN A 56 2.99 -21.69 6.44
N LYS A 57 2.36 -21.12 7.47
CA LYS A 57 0.98 -21.43 7.85
C LYS A 57 -0.02 -21.04 6.76
N ILE A 58 0.11 -19.84 6.18
CA ILE A 58 -0.76 -19.39 5.07
C ILE A 58 -0.59 -20.31 3.85
N ARG A 59 0.65 -20.64 3.46
CA ARG A 59 0.92 -21.57 2.36
C ARG A 59 0.32 -22.95 2.61
N HIS A 60 0.48 -23.47 3.83
CA HIS A 60 -0.07 -24.75 4.23
C HIS A 60 -1.60 -24.75 4.12
N GLU A 61 -2.27 -23.77 4.73
CA GLU A 61 -3.73 -23.65 4.71
C GLU A 61 -4.30 -23.42 3.29
N ALA A 62 -3.57 -22.67 2.45
CA ALA A 62 -3.94 -22.46 1.05
C ALA A 62 -3.84 -23.76 0.24
N ALA A 63 -2.77 -24.52 0.42
CA ALA A 63 -2.57 -25.82 -0.22
C ALA A 63 -3.67 -26.83 0.17
N GLN A 64 -4.05 -26.87 1.46
CA GLN A 64 -5.16 -27.72 1.93
C GLN A 64 -6.51 -27.37 1.29
N ARG A 65 -6.68 -26.13 0.81
CA ARG A 65 -7.90 -25.64 0.16
C ARG A 65 -7.80 -25.61 -1.36
N ASN A 66 -6.71 -26.14 -1.93
CA ASN A 66 -6.41 -26.07 -3.36
C ASN A 66 -6.49 -24.64 -3.93
N VAL A 67 -6.05 -23.66 -3.13
CA VAL A 67 -5.98 -22.25 -3.53
C VAL A 67 -4.54 -21.94 -3.89
N ASP A 68 -4.28 -21.64 -5.16
CA ASP A 68 -2.99 -21.12 -5.55
C ASP A 68 -2.82 -19.71 -4.98
N THR A 69 -1.64 -19.45 -4.39
CA THR A 69 -1.34 -18.19 -3.70
C THR A 69 -0.05 -17.60 -4.22
N GLU A 70 -0.08 -16.30 -4.41
CA GLU A 70 1.10 -15.49 -4.62
C GLU A 70 1.38 -14.70 -3.37
N ILE A 71 2.64 -14.68 -2.97
CA ILE A 71 3.07 -13.93 -1.81
C ILE A 71 4.21 -13.03 -2.21
N SER A 72 3.99 -11.73 -2.04
CA SER A 72 4.97 -10.69 -2.29
C SER A 72 5.41 -10.05 -0.98
N LEU A 73 6.68 -9.69 -0.91
CA LEU A 73 7.25 -8.98 0.21
C LEU A 73 7.52 -7.55 -0.23
N LEU A 74 6.81 -6.60 0.38
CA LEU A 74 6.91 -5.19 0.04
C LEU A 74 7.90 -4.50 0.99
N ARG A 75 8.80 -3.70 0.43
CA ARG A 75 9.66 -2.76 1.17
C ARG A 75 8.83 -1.60 1.68
N THR A 76 9.04 -1.20 2.93
CA THR A 76 8.33 -0.05 3.52
C THR A 76 9.23 1.16 3.51
N TYR A 77 8.68 2.28 3.02
CA TYR A 77 9.34 3.58 3.03
C TYR A 77 8.53 4.52 3.92
N TYR A 78 9.23 5.27 4.77
CA TYR A 78 8.63 6.15 5.77
C TYR A 78 9.37 7.48 5.81
N GLN A 79 8.64 8.58 5.91
CA GLN A 79 9.23 9.87 6.26
C GLN A 79 9.10 10.07 7.77
N GLY A 80 10.24 10.10 8.46
CA GLY A 80 10.30 10.47 9.88
C GLY A 80 9.56 11.76 10.18
N THR A 81 9.00 11.91 11.37
CA THR A 81 8.53 13.22 11.86
C THR A 81 9.73 14.16 11.90
N GLN A 82 9.84 15.05 10.91
CA GLN A 82 10.90 16.05 10.92
C GLN A 82 10.68 17.02 12.08
N LYS A 83 11.73 17.26 12.87
CA LYS A 83 11.94 18.58 13.47
C LYS A 83 12.16 19.53 12.31
N GLU A 84 11.51 20.69 12.36
CA GLU A 84 11.64 21.77 11.39
C GLU A 84 13.11 21.93 10.96
N THR A 85 13.40 21.61 9.70
CA THR A 85 14.63 22.03 9.06
C THR A 85 14.22 22.73 7.77
N GLY A 86 14.35 24.05 7.78
CA GLY A 86 14.12 24.91 6.63
C GLY A 86 15.13 24.59 5.55
N GLY A 87 14.68 23.89 4.51
CA GLY A 87 15.40 23.75 3.26
C GLY A 87 14.65 24.53 2.19
N GLU A 88 15.26 25.61 1.69
CA GLU A 88 14.77 26.34 0.53
C GLU A 88 14.72 25.41 -0.69
N GLN A 89 13.54 25.29 -1.29
CA GLN A 89 13.39 24.61 -2.57
C GLN A 89 13.71 25.58 -3.72
N VAL A 90 14.69 25.20 -4.54
CA VAL A 90 15.05 25.90 -5.77
C VAL A 90 13.89 25.77 -6.77
N GLN A 91 13.15 26.87 -6.97
CA GLN A 91 12.08 26.93 -7.97
C GLN A 91 12.67 26.98 -9.39
N ARG A 92 12.73 25.83 -10.04
CA ARG A 92 12.84 25.77 -11.51
C ARG A 92 11.48 26.10 -12.11
N HIS A 93 11.41 27.16 -12.92
CA HIS A 93 10.24 27.52 -13.72
C HIS A 93 9.82 26.34 -14.61
N GLN A 94 8.74 25.65 -14.24
CA GLN A 94 8.04 24.68 -15.06
C GLN A 94 6.63 25.19 -15.31
N LYS A 95 6.08 24.87 -16.49
CA LYS A 95 4.64 25.01 -16.81
C LYS A 95 3.82 24.63 -15.56
N ASN A 96 2.97 25.53 -15.07
CA ASN A 96 2.15 25.26 -13.89
C ASN A 96 1.25 24.06 -14.18
N LEU A 97 1.65 22.89 -13.68
CA LEU A 97 0.81 21.70 -13.66
C LEU A 97 -0.20 21.91 -12.54
N GLU A 98 -1.47 21.77 -12.87
CA GLU A 98 -2.54 21.81 -11.87
C GLU A 98 -2.73 20.42 -11.26
N PHE A 99 -2.75 20.37 -9.93
CA PHE A 99 -2.97 19.16 -9.16
C PHE A 99 -4.32 19.22 -8.47
N CYS A 100 -5.09 18.14 -8.51
CA CYS A 100 -6.38 18.04 -7.85
C CYS A 100 -6.58 16.67 -7.20
N SER A 101 -7.56 16.55 -6.31
CA SER A 101 -7.97 15.24 -5.78
C SER A 101 -8.66 14.40 -6.85
N LEU A 102 -8.55 13.08 -6.75
CA LEU A 102 -9.27 12.17 -7.64
C LEU A 102 -10.78 12.26 -7.39
N SER A 103 -11.54 12.43 -8.47
CA SER A 103 -13.00 12.33 -8.43
C SER A 103 -13.44 10.86 -8.37
N PRO A 104 -14.52 10.52 -7.64
CA PRO A 104 -15.14 9.19 -7.71
C PRO A 104 -15.56 8.75 -9.13
N ALA A 105 -15.68 9.68 -10.08
CA ALA A 105 -15.92 9.36 -11.48
C ALA A 105 -14.77 8.55 -12.13
N TYR A 106 -13.58 8.55 -11.54
CA TYR A 106 -12.39 7.85 -12.05
C TYR A 106 -12.08 6.52 -11.33
N VAL A 107 -13.01 5.98 -10.54
CA VAL A 107 -12.84 4.68 -9.85
C VAL A 107 -12.45 3.57 -10.83
N SER A 108 -13.19 3.44 -11.93
CA SER A 108 -12.91 2.39 -12.93
C SER A 108 -11.53 2.56 -13.57
N LEU A 109 -11.13 3.80 -13.90
CA LEU A 109 -9.80 4.07 -14.46
C LEU A 109 -8.67 3.64 -13.51
N VAL A 110 -8.79 3.97 -12.23
CA VAL A 110 -7.80 3.62 -11.20
C VAL A 110 -7.75 2.09 -11.01
N ASP A 111 -8.92 1.45 -10.92
CA ASP A 111 -9.05 0.01 -10.76
C ASP A 111 -8.47 -0.76 -11.96
N ASP A 112 -8.80 -0.36 -13.19
CA ASP A 112 -8.33 -1.01 -14.42
C ASP A 112 -6.81 -0.87 -14.63
N SER A 113 -6.22 0.20 -14.08
CA SER A 113 -4.77 0.45 -14.13
C SER A 113 -4.02 -0.26 -13.01
N TRP A 114 -4.72 -0.76 -11.99
CA TRP A 114 -4.12 -1.43 -10.84
C TRP A 114 -3.93 -2.92 -11.12
N THR A 115 -2.74 -3.45 -10.85
CA THR A 115 -2.40 -4.87 -11.08
C THR A 115 -3.35 -5.84 -10.35
N PHE A 116 -3.96 -5.41 -9.26
CA PHE A 116 -4.89 -6.20 -8.45
C PHE A 116 -6.37 -5.77 -8.60
N GLY A 117 -6.67 -4.93 -9.59
CA GLY A 117 -8.02 -4.46 -9.86
C GLY A 117 -8.83 -5.40 -10.75
N ARG A 118 -9.83 -4.84 -11.44
CA ARG A 118 -10.70 -5.50 -12.43
C ARG A 118 -11.69 -6.50 -11.85
N CYS A 119 -12.15 -6.26 -10.63
CA CYS A 119 -13.27 -7.00 -10.04
C CYS A 119 -14.18 -6.08 -9.23
N SER A 120 -15.41 -6.51 -8.94
CA SER A 120 -16.37 -5.71 -8.17
C SER A 120 -15.82 -5.30 -6.80
N ALA A 121 -15.16 -6.23 -6.11
CA ALA A 121 -14.56 -5.97 -4.80
C ALA A 121 -13.41 -4.94 -4.86
N SER A 122 -12.61 -4.94 -5.93
CA SER A 122 -11.52 -3.98 -6.09
C SER A 122 -12.05 -2.59 -6.45
N GLN A 123 -13.09 -2.49 -7.27
CA GLN A 123 -13.77 -1.21 -7.54
C GLN A 123 -14.42 -0.62 -6.29
N GLU A 124 -15.09 -1.44 -5.48
CA GLU A 124 -15.63 -1.01 -4.18
C GLU A 124 -14.52 -0.49 -3.26
N TYR A 125 -13.39 -1.18 -3.23
CA TYR A 125 -12.23 -0.79 -2.43
C TYR A 125 -11.61 0.53 -2.91
N VAL A 126 -11.39 0.69 -4.22
CA VAL A 126 -10.89 1.94 -4.81
C VAL A 126 -11.87 3.08 -4.54
N SER A 127 -13.17 2.84 -4.67
CA SER A 127 -14.19 3.85 -4.33
C SER A 127 -14.13 4.26 -2.86
N LEU A 128 -13.92 3.32 -1.94
CA LEU A 128 -13.77 3.62 -0.51
C LEU A 128 -12.52 4.48 -0.28
N CYS A 129 -11.39 4.12 -0.87
CA CYS A 129 -10.15 4.88 -0.72
C CYS A 129 -10.30 6.32 -1.23
N ILE A 130 -10.84 6.52 -2.45
CA ILE A 130 -11.05 7.86 -3.03
C ILE A 130 -12.01 8.70 -2.16
N LYS A 131 -13.07 8.11 -1.61
CA LYS A 131 -14.06 8.84 -0.81
C LYS A 131 -13.58 9.19 0.60
N SER A 132 -12.69 8.38 1.18
CA SER A 132 -12.36 8.48 2.60
C SER A 132 -10.96 9.02 2.89
N HIS A 133 -10.07 9.08 1.90
CA HIS A 133 -8.65 9.40 2.09
C HIS A 133 -8.14 10.40 1.05
N PRO A 134 -7.10 11.18 1.39
CA PRO A 134 -6.53 12.12 0.43
C PRO A 134 -5.95 11.39 -0.78
N SER A 135 -6.01 12.07 -1.92
CA SER A 135 -5.46 11.65 -3.20
C SER A 135 -4.97 12.85 -3.97
N CYS A 136 -4.11 12.62 -4.96
CA CYS A 136 -3.57 13.64 -5.84
C CYS A 136 -3.50 13.09 -7.26
N CYS A 137 -3.88 13.90 -8.23
CA CYS A 137 -3.73 13.60 -9.65
C CYS A 137 -3.42 14.85 -10.46
N VAL A 138 -2.84 14.63 -11.64
CA VAL A 138 -2.70 15.63 -12.71
C VAL A 138 -3.63 15.21 -13.85
N LEU A 139 -4.36 16.18 -14.39
CA LEU A 139 -5.26 15.98 -15.52
C LEU A 139 -4.60 16.44 -16.82
N ASP A 140 -4.88 15.72 -17.91
CA ASP A 140 -4.70 16.19 -19.28
C ASP A 140 -6.05 16.11 -19.98
N SER A 141 -6.49 17.22 -20.58
CA SER A 141 -7.79 17.30 -21.28
C SER A 141 -8.97 16.79 -20.42
N GLY A 142 -8.91 17.05 -19.11
CA GLY A 142 -9.92 16.64 -18.13
C GLY A 142 -9.75 15.23 -17.54
N ILE A 143 -8.82 14.41 -18.07
CA ILE A 143 -8.65 12.99 -17.68
C ILE A 143 -7.37 12.83 -16.84
N PRO A 144 -7.38 12.05 -15.74
CA PRO A 144 -6.16 11.77 -14.97
C PRO A 144 -5.10 11.06 -15.81
N VAL A 145 -3.89 11.63 -15.85
CA VAL A 145 -2.72 11.03 -16.52
C VAL A 145 -1.64 10.56 -15.55
N SER A 146 -1.66 11.05 -14.32
CA SER A 146 -0.82 10.56 -13.23
C SER A 146 -1.55 10.76 -11.91
N TRP A 147 -1.50 9.78 -11.01
CA TRP A 147 -2.20 9.85 -9.73
C TRP A 147 -1.57 8.98 -8.66
N VAL A 148 -1.94 9.28 -7.41
CA VAL A 148 -1.66 8.48 -6.21
C VAL A 148 -2.80 8.71 -5.21
N LEU A 149 -3.13 7.69 -4.43
CA LEU A 149 -4.13 7.78 -3.36
C LEU A 149 -3.62 7.12 -2.07
N CYS A 150 -4.23 7.48 -0.96
CA CYS A 150 -4.03 6.78 0.30
C CYS A 150 -4.99 5.58 0.42
N ASP A 151 -4.48 4.45 0.90
CA ASP A 151 -5.32 3.33 1.29
C ASP A 151 -6.01 3.57 2.66
N HIS A 152 -6.85 2.62 3.07
CA HIS A 152 -7.54 2.64 4.37
C HIS A 152 -6.64 2.65 5.62
N TYR A 153 -5.33 2.40 5.49
CA TYR A 153 -4.36 2.59 6.58
C TYR A 153 -3.62 3.93 6.46
N GLY A 154 -3.86 4.69 5.39
CA GLY A 154 -3.19 5.96 5.11
C GLY A 154 -1.90 5.82 4.30
N ALA A 155 -1.51 4.62 3.87
CA ALA A 155 -0.31 4.45 3.06
C ALA A 155 -0.54 4.97 1.64
N MET A 156 0.45 5.62 1.03
CA MET A 156 0.40 5.93 -0.40
C MET A 156 0.40 4.63 -1.21
N ARG A 157 -0.59 4.50 -2.10
CA ARG A 157 -0.87 3.31 -2.90
C ARG A 157 -1.37 3.69 -4.28
N MET A 158 -1.38 2.67 -5.16
CA MET A 158 -1.94 2.76 -6.51
C MET A 158 -1.39 3.94 -7.30
N LEU A 159 -0.11 4.27 -7.06
CA LEU A 159 0.63 5.24 -7.86
C LEU A 159 0.68 4.74 -9.30
N TYR A 160 0.27 5.58 -10.24
CA TYR A 160 0.32 5.27 -11.64
C TYR A 160 0.54 6.51 -12.49
N THR A 161 1.22 6.33 -13.61
CA THR A 161 1.35 7.32 -14.69
C THR A 161 1.11 6.59 -16.01
N VAL A 162 0.23 7.15 -16.84
CA VAL A 162 -0.10 6.57 -18.16
C VAL A 162 1.17 6.47 -19.03
N PRO A 163 1.32 5.43 -19.86
CA PRO A 163 2.57 5.17 -20.59
C PRO A 163 3.14 6.38 -21.35
N GLN A 164 2.29 7.17 -21.97
CA GLN A 164 2.63 8.35 -22.79
C GLN A 164 3.20 9.52 -21.96
N GLU A 165 2.90 9.55 -20.66
CA GLU A 165 3.30 10.61 -19.73
C GLU A 165 4.44 10.19 -18.79
N ARG A 166 4.95 8.95 -18.93
CA ARG A 166 6.07 8.45 -18.12
C ARG A 166 7.37 9.19 -18.42
N ARG A 167 8.30 9.12 -17.46
CA ARG A 167 9.64 9.76 -17.51
C ARG A 167 9.62 11.29 -17.56
N LYS A 168 8.46 11.93 -17.36
CA LYS A 168 8.30 13.39 -17.21
C LYS A 168 8.29 13.87 -15.75
N GLY A 169 8.55 12.97 -14.80
CA GLY A 169 8.57 13.26 -13.36
C GLY A 169 7.19 13.41 -12.70
N LEU A 170 6.09 13.07 -13.40
CA LEU A 170 4.73 13.24 -12.86
C LEU A 170 4.45 12.39 -11.62
N GLY A 171 4.93 11.14 -11.57
CA GLY A 171 4.81 10.28 -10.39
C GLY A 171 5.39 10.92 -9.13
N SER A 172 6.63 11.42 -9.22
CA SER A 172 7.29 12.14 -8.12
C SER A 172 6.48 13.36 -7.68
N LYS A 173 5.96 14.14 -8.63
CA LYS A 173 5.20 15.35 -8.36
C LYS A 173 3.87 15.05 -7.64
N VAL A 174 3.08 14.08 -8.11
CA VAL A 174 1.82 13.73 -7.43
C VAL A 174 2.07 13.17 -6.03
N CYS A 175 3.15 12.41 -5.83
CA CYS A 175 3.56 11.95 -4.50
C CYS A 175 4.01 13.10 -3.59
N SER A 176 4.81 14.05 -4.10
CA SER A 176 5.24 15.23 -3.34
C SER A 176 4.05 16.07 -2.88
N VAL A 177 3.11 16.36 -3.78
CA VAL A 177 1.90 17.12 -3.44
C VAL A 177 1.04 16.35 -2.43
N LEU A 178 0.89 15.03 -2.59
CA LEU A 178 0.17 14.22 -1.60
C LEU A 178 0.87 14.22 -0.23
N SER A 179 2.21 14.17 -0.19
CA SER A 179 2.99 14.30 1.04
C SER A 179 2.66 15.63 1.75
N GLU A 180 2.65 16.75 1.04
CA GLU A 180 2.31 18.05 1.62
C GLU A 180 0.88 18.09 2.18
N ILE A 181 -0.08 17.50 1.47
CA ILE A 181 -1.47 17.37 1.95
C ILE A 181 -1.50 16.54 3.24
N MET A 182 -0.79 15.41 3.28
CA MET A 182 -0.72 14.54 4.45
C MET A 182 -0.03 15.22 5.64
N THR A 183 1.05 15.97 5.43
CA THR A 183 1.72 16.77 6.47
C THR A 183 0.77 17.79 7.07
N LYS A 184 0.05 18.55 6.24
CA LYS A 184 -0.94 19.54 6.70
C LYS A 184 -2.08 18.89 7.51
N GLN A 185 -2.36 17.61 7.25
CA GLN A 185 -3.35 16.82 7.98
C GLN A 185 -2.76 16.09 9.21
N ASN A 186 -1.50 16.34 9.59
CA ASN A 186 -0.78 15.62 10.65
C ASN A 186 -0.80 14.10 10.47
N ARG A 187 -0.72 13.62 9.21
CA ARG A 187 -0.68 12.19 8.88
C ARG A 187 0.75 11.73 8.59
N PRO A 188 1.12 10.49 8.98
CA PRO A 188 2.40 9.91 8.62
C PRO A 188 2.50 9.71 7.11
N ILE A 189 3.66 10.01 6.53
CA ILE A 189 3.93 9.78 5.10
C ILE A 189 4.68 8.47 4.95
N TYR A 190 4.04 7.51 4.29
CA TYR A 190 4.63 6.19 4.09
C TYR A 190 4.01 5.44 2.92
N CYS A 191 4.74 4.47 2.39
CA CYS A 191 4.27 3.61 1.31
C CYS A 191 4.92 2.21 1.37
N HIS A 192 4.37 1.30 0.58
CA HIS A 192 4.90 -0.04 0.42
C HIS A 192 5.13 -0.34 -1.07
N VAL A 193 6.34 -0.79 -1.40
CA VAL A 193 6.81 -0.95 -2.78
C VAL A 193 7.32 -2.37 -2.99
N GLU A 194 6.93 -2.99 -4.11
CA GLU A 194 7.44 -4.32 -4.54
C GLU A 194 8.97 -4.30 -4.67
N GLU A 195 9.61 -5.42 -4.33
CA GLU A 195 11.08 -5.55 -4.36
C GLU A 195 11.65 -5.37 -5.76
N GLU A 196 10.88 -5.70 -6.79
CA GLU A 196 11.25 -5.59 -8.21
C GLU A 196 10.97 -4.19 -8.79
N ASN A 197 10.18 -3.36 -8.09
CA ASN A 197 9.83 -2.02 -8.55
C ASN A 197 10.92 -1.00 -8.18
N ILE A 198 12.12 -1.21 -8.71
CA ILE A 198 13.30 -0.36 -8.53
C ILE A 198 13.01 1.12 -8.87
N PRO A 199 12.26 1.47 -9.95
CA PRO A 199 11.96 2.86 -10.24
C PRO A 199 11.20 3.57 -9.12
N SER A 200 10.22 2.91 -8.49
CA SER A 200 9.48 3.53 -7.37
C SER A 200 10.32 3.61 -6.11
N GLN A 201 11.17 2.61 -5.86
CA GLN A 201 12.11 2.65 -4.72
C GLN A 201 13.06 3.85 -4.80
N LEU A 202 13.66 4.08 -5.96
CA LEU A 202 14.53 5.25 -6.18
C LEU A 202 13.74 6.55 -6.05
N MET A 203 12.55 6.62 -6.65
CA MET A 203 11.68 7.79 -6.57
C MET A 203 11.34 8.18 -5.12
N PHE A 204 10.94 7.22 -4.28
CA PHE A 204 10.60 7.52 -2.88
C PHE A 204 11.82 7.90 -2.04
N LYS A 205 13.00 7.34 -2.34
CA LYS A 205 14.27 7.78 -1.72
C LYS A 205 14.60 9.23 -2.10
N ASP A 206 14.44 9.59 -3.37
CA ASP A 206 14.66 10.97 -3.86
C ASP A 206 13.67 11.97 -3.24
N LEU A 207 12.45 11.51 -2.89
CA LEU A 207 11.46 12.29 -2.14
C LEU A 207 11.77 12.38 -0.64
N GLY A 208 12.89 11.81 -0.16
CA GLY A 208 13.33 11.89 1.22
C GLY A 208 12.69 10.84 2.15
N LEU A 209 11.97 9.85 1.63
CA LEU A 209 11.51 8.73 2.43
C LEU A 209 12.66 7.73 2.63
N GLN A 210 12.78 7.22 3.85
CA GLN A 210 13.79 6.24 4.21
C GLN A 210 13.18 4.85 4.21
N GLU A 211 13.94 3.88 3.70
CA GLU A 211 13.57 2.48 3.81
C GLU A 211 13.66 2.05 5.27
N THR A 212 12.62 1.39 5.77
CA THR A 212 12.60 0.86 7.14
C THR A 212 13.00 -0.61 7.14
N GLU A 213 13.42 -1.14 8.29
CA GLU A 213 13.65 -2.58 8.47
C GLU A 213 12.34 -3.40 8.37
N SER A 214 11.19 -2.75 8.56
CA SER A 214 9.87 -3.36 8.45
C SER A 214 9.49 -3.66 6.99
N LYS A 215 9.06 -4.90 6.74
CA LYS A 215 8.50 -5.34 5.46
C LYS A 215 7.03 -5.68 5.59
N LEU A 216 6.25 -5.38 4.56
CA LEU A 216 4.84 -5.74 4.49
C LEU A 216 4.66 -7.01 3.67
N LEU A 217 4.05 -8.03 4.29
CA LEU A 217 3.66 -9.22 3.58
C LEU A 217 2.33 -9.02 2.86
N TRP A 218 2.33 -9.27 1.55
CA TRP A 218 1.15 -9.21 0.72
C TRP A 218 0.83 -10.60 0.17
N VAL A 219 -0.32 -11.16 0.54
CA VAL A 219 -0.78 -12.46 0.06
C VAL A 219 -2.01 -12.26 -0.81
N ARG A 220 -2.04 -12.89 -1.97
CA ARG A 220 -3.22 -12.94 -2.83
C ARG A 220 -3.45 -14.36 -3.35
N SER A 221 -4.69 -14.69 -3.67
CA SER A 221 -4.97 -15.87 -4.47
C SER A 221 -4.66 -15.57 -5.94
N LYS A 222 -4.07 -16.55 -6.63
CA LYS A 222 -4.04 -16.58 -8.10
C LYS A 222 -5.37 -17.19 -8.55
N SER A 223 -6.37 -16.36 -8.78
CA SER A 223 -7.52 -16.81 -9.56
C SER A 223 -7.09 -16.89 -11.02
N GLU A 224 -7.32 -18.03 -11.68
CA GLU A 224 -7.32 -18.06 -13.13
C GLU A 224 -8.34 -17.03 -13.63
N HIS A 225 -7.91 -16.10 -14.48
CA HIS A 225 -8.82 -15.30 -15.30
C HIS A 225 -9.45 -16.22 -16.37
N ASN A 226 -10.30 -17.16 -15.96
CA ASN A 226 -11.08 -18.03 -16.85
C ASN A 226 -12.53 -18.08 -16.37
N LEU A 227 -13.27 -17.00 -16.61
CA LEU A 227 -14.71 -17.06 -16.86
C LEU A 227 -15.02 -16.24 -18.12
N THR A 228 -14.33 -16.56 -19.21
CA THR A 228 -14.93 -16.48 -20.55
C THR A 228 -15.18 -17.91 -21.00
N GLY A 229 -16.35 -18.42 -20.61
CA GLY A 229 -16.90 -19.70 -21.06
C GLY A 229 -18.36 -19.47 -21.36
N SER A 230 -18.64 -19.18 -22.63
CA SER A 230 -19.95 -19.06 -23.25
C SER A 230 -20.80 -20.32 -23.06
N LEU A 231 -22.02 -20.17 -22.54
CA LEU A 231 -23.32 -20.28 -23.25
C LEU A 231 -24.46 -20.16 -22.22
#